data_AF-A0A7S3JI10-F1
#
_entry.id   AF-A0A7S3JI10-F1
#
_cell.length_a   1.000
_cell.length_b   1.000
_cell.length_c   1.000
_cell.angle_alpha   90.00
_cell.angle_beta   90.00
_cell.angle_gamma   90.00
#
_symmetry.space_group_name_H-M   'P 1'
#
loop_
_entity.id
_entity.type
_entity.pdbx_description
1 polymer ?
#
loop_
_entity_poly.entity_id
_entity_poly.type
_entity_poly.pdbx_seq_one_letter_code
_entity_poly.pdbx_strand_id
1 'polypeptide(L)'
;VPIKIYYPESDDKKDMKREMINDMSEFKKFRVTGNFNENVMHEFMSWLRFVEYDENITLLIDYQARAATQQQTDDNDSDDGHDDPNKGFKAKDLPPLSIRNEKKVLIRMKLEAAKLLAKYPTTYEEDLDLLENDTTLTFNTRNATLMRSGEKKILKHIIKFTDTMIEYLNMNDC
;
A
#
# COMPACT_ATOMS: atom_id res chain seq x y z
N VAL A 1 -7.97 1.08 7.64
CA VAL A 1 -8.54 -0.17 7.08
C VAL A 1 -7.43 -1.16 6.81
N PRO A 2 -7.51 -2.42 7.27
CA PRO A 2 -6.50 -3.43 6.95
C PRO A 2 -6.63 -3.93 5.50
N ILE A 3 -5.55 -3.83 4.72
CA ILE A 3 -5.43 -4.39 3.36
C ILE A 3 -4.29 -5.40 3.33
N LYS A 4 -4.52 -6.56 2.69
CA LYS A 4 -3.49 -7.57 2.41
C LYS A 4 -3.06 -7.46 0.96
N ILE A 5 -1.76 -7.35 0.71
CA ILE A 5 -1.19 -7.30 -0.63
C ILE A 5 -0.39 -8.57 -0.88
N TYR A 6 -0.86 -9.34 -1.85
CA TYR A 6 -0.19 -10.52 -2.38
C TYR A 6 0.63 -10.13 -3.61
N TYR A 7 1.71 -10.86 -3.87
CA TYR A 7 2.37 -10.85 -5.17
C TYR A 7 1.38 -11.28 -6.27
N PRO A 8 1.42 -10.68 -7.48
CA PRO A 8 0.63 -11.17 -8.61
C PRO A 8 0.98 -12.62 -8.90
N GLU A 9 -0.03 -13.43 -9.21
CA GLU A 9 0.19 -14.83 -9.59
C GLU A 9 0.94 -14.95 -10.93
N SER A 10 0.82 -13.93 -11.78
CA SER A 10 1.50 -13.84 -13.07
C SER A 10 2.91 -13.24 -12.99
N ASP A 11 3.44 -12.95 -11.80
CA ASP A 11 4.77 -12.36 -11.63
C ASP A 11 5.86 -13.44 -11.73
N ASP A 12 6.53 -13.50 -12.88
CA ASP A 12 7.64 -14.41 -13.17
C ASP A 12 8.91 -14.08 -12.35
N LYS A 13 8.98 -12.87 -11.77
CA LYS A 13 10.10 -12.39 -10.95
C LYS A 13 9.80 -12.49 -9.46
N LYS A 14 8.69 -13.11 -9.06
CA LYS A 14 8.22 -13.20 -7.67
C LYS A 14 9.28 -13.79 -6.72
N ASP A 15 9.91 -14.89 -7.10
CA ASP A 15 10.87 -15.57 -6.22
C ASP A 15 12.14 -14.74 -6.02
N MET A 16 12.67 -14.16 -7.10
CA MET A 16 13.78 -13.21 -7.03
C MET A 16 13.44 -11.99 -6.17
N LYS A 17 12.24 -11.41 -6.30
CA LYS A 17 11.80 -10.30 -5.44
C LYS A 17 11.75 -10.71 -3.96
N ARG A 18 11.25 -11.90 -3.64
CA ARG A 18 11.23 -12.41 -2.26
C ARG A 18 12.64 -12.56 -1.68
N GLU A 19 13.56 -13.08 -2.48
CA GLU A 19 14.98 -13.19 -2.11
C GLU A 19 15.62 -11.82 -1.84
N MET A 20 15.32 -10.80 -2.68
CA MET A 20 15.88 -9.44 -2.52
C MET A 20 15.58 -8.82 -1.16
N ILE A 21 14.40 -9.09 -0.59
CA ILE A 21 13.95 -8.55 0.70
C ILE A 21 14.03 -9.56 1.84
N ASN A 22 14.50 -10.78 1.58
CA ASN A 22 14.53 -11.89 2.52
C ASN A 22 13.17 -12.13 3.24
N ASP A 23 12.06 -12.00 2.50
CA ASP A 23 10.70 -12.17 3.03
C ASP A 23 9.91 -13.16 2.17
N MET A 24 9.70 -14.34 2.75
CA MET A 24 8.98 -15.46 2.12
C MET A 24 7.47 -15.42 2.37
N SER A 25 6.96 -14.35 2.99
CA SER A 25 5.53 -14.19 3.25
C SER A 25 4.71 -14.22 1.94
N GLU A 26 3.51 -14.79 2.02
CA GLU A 26 2.58 -14.79 0.88
C GLU A 26 2.00 -13.40 0.60
N PHE A 27 1.78 -12.64 1.67
CA PHE A 27 1.24 -11.29 1.61
C PHE A 27 1.85 -10.41 2.68
N LYS A 28 1.82 -9.10 2.44
CA LYS A 28 2.08 -8.09 3.45
C LYS A 28 0.79 -7.36 3.82
N LYS A 29 0.61 -7.08 5.11
CA LYS A 29 -0.60 -6.41 5.63
C LYS A 29 -0.30 -4.96 5.96
N PHE A 30 -1.12 -4.05 5.45
CA PHE A 30 -1.05 -2.63 5.73
C PHE A 30 -2.33 -2.15 6.41
N ARG A 31 -2.23 -1.18 7.32
CA ARG A 31 -3.39 -0.46 7.85
C ARG A 31 -3.47 0.89 7.16
N VAL A 32 -4.11 0.92 6.00
CA VAL A 32 -4.25 2.14 5.20
C VAL A 32 -5.19 3.14 5.87
N THR A 33 -4.95 4.43 5.63
CA THR A 33 -5.72 5.53 6.21
C THR A 33 -6.18 6.49 5.11
N GLY A 34 -7.02 7.47 5.48
CA GLY A 34 -7.44 8.51 4.55
C GLY A 34 -6.43 9.64 4.38
N ASN A 35 -5.34 9.63 5.16
CA ASN A 35 -4.31 10.66 5.12
C ASN A 35 -3.06 10.11 4.41
N PHE A 36 -2.86 10.51 3.16
CA PHE A 36 -1.76 10.04 2.33
C PHE A 36 -0.36 10.50 2.78
N ASN A 37 -0.29 11.47 3.71
CA ASN A 37 0.98 11.94 4.28
C ASN A 37 1.47 11.08 5.45
N GLU A 38 0.71 10.06 5.88
CA GLU A 38 1.14 9.17 6.94
C GLU A 38 2.18 8.17 6.42
N ASN A 39 3.20 7.87 7.23
CA ASN A 39 4.26 6.91 6.89
C ASN A 39 3.70 5.57 6.40
N VAL A 40 2.61 5.07 7.00
CA VAL A 40 1.99 3.80 6.57
C VAL A 40 1.51 3.84 5.12
N MET A 41 1.08 5.01 4.62
CA MET A 41 0.65 5.18 3.23
C MET A 41 1.85 5.24 2.28
N HIS A 42 2.95 5.87 2.71
CA HIS A 42 4.21 5.85 1.98
C HIS A 42 4.75 4.41 1.84
N GLU A 43 4.85 3.68 2.95
CA GLU A 43 5.31 2.29 2.93
C GLU A 43 4.39 1.39 2.10
N PHE A 44 3.07 1.61 2.15
CA PHE A 44 2.09 0.89 1.35
C PHE A 44 2.30 1.11 -0.15
N MET A 45 2.49 2.36 -0.59
CA MET A 45 2.74 2.69 -1.99
C MET A 45 4.10 2.15 -2.46
N SER A 46 5.16 2.32 -1.67
CA SER A 46 6.50 1.78 -1.97
C SER A 46 6.47 0.25 -2.12
N TRP A 47 5.75 -0.44 -1.24
CA TRP A 47 5.57 -1.88 -1.35
C TRP A 47 4.84 -2.28 -2.63
N LEU A 48 3.80 -1.55 -3.01
CA LEU A 48 3.10 -1.82 -4.26
C LEU A 48 4.00 -1.57 -5.48
N ARG A 49 4.84 -0.54 -5.47
CA ARG A 49 5.83 -0.30 -6.54
C ARG A 49 6.70 -1.53 -6.73
N PHE A 50 7.26 -2.04 -5.64
CA PHE A 50 8.08 -3.26 -5.64
C PHE A 50 7.34 -4.46 -6.23
N VAL A 51 6.16 -4.74 -5.70
CA VAL A 51 5.35 -5.91 -6.07
C VAL A 51 4.92 -5.83 -7.53
N GLU A 52 4.44 -4.68 -7.99
CA GLU A 52 3.93 -4.48 -9.35
C GLU A 52 5.04 -4.18 -10.39
N TYR A 53 6.32 -4.14 -9.98
CA TYR A 53 7.42 -3.85 -10.89
C TYR A 53 7.70 -5.03 -11.82
N ASP A 54 7.35 -4.91 -13.10
CA ASP A 54 7.56 -5.94 -14.12
C ASP A 54 8.60 -5.55 -15.19
N GLU A 55 9.20 -4.38 -15.07
CA GLU A 55 10.16 -3.84 -16.03
C GLU A 55 11.57 -4.44 -15.80
N ASN A 56 12.62 -3.69 -16.11
CA ASN A 56 14.00 -4.17 -15.96
C ASN A 56 14.40 -4.27 -14.49
N ILE A 57 14.54 -5.50 -13.97
CA ILE A 57 14.87 -5.78 -12.57
C ILE A 57 16.20 -5.16 -12.13
N THR A 58 17.13 -4.91 -13.05
CA THR A 58 18.41 -4.27 -12.74
C THR A 58 18.22 -2.93 -12.04
N LEU A 59 17.11 -2.22 -12.29
CA LEU A 59 16.79 -0.99 -11.55
C LEU A 59 16.60 -1.26 -10.06
N LEU A 60 15.85 -2.30 -9.68
CA LEU A 60 15.65 -2.66 -8.27
C LEU A 60 16.96 -3.12 -7.62
N ILE A 61 17.81 -3.83 -8.37
CA ILE A 61 19.14 -4.25 -7.92
C ILE A 61 20.04 -3.04 -7.67
N ASP A 62 20.02 -2.04 -8.56
CA ASP A 62 20.77 -0.79 -8.38
C ASP A 62 20.28 -0.01 -7.14
N TYR A 63 18.96 0.09 -6.93
CA TYR A 63 18.40 0.66 -5.70
C TYR A 63 18.86 -0.11 -4.45
N GLN A 64 18.88 -1.44 -4.48
CA GLN A 64 19.40 -2.26 -3.39
C GLN A 64 20.89 -2.01 -3.13
N ALA A 65 21.70 -1.95 -4.17
CA ALA A 65 23.13 -1.69 -4.06
C ALA A 65 23.41 -0.31 -3.44
N ARG A 66 22.72 0.74 -3.91
CA ARG A 66 22.85 2.11 -3.38
C ARG A 66 22.43 2.22 -1.92
N ALA A 67 21.34 1.54 -1.54
CA ALA A 67 20.88 1.53 -0.16
C ALA A 67 21.89 0.86 0.79
N ALA A 68 22.56 -0.21 0.33
CA ALA A 68 23.63 -0.87 1.10
C ALA A 68 24.87 0.02 1.27
N THR A 69 25.26 0.76 0.22
CA THR A 69 26.41 1.69 0.29
C THR A 69 26.16 2.86 1.24
N GLN A 70 24.95 3.43 1.25
CA GLN A 70 24.60 4.55 2.14
C GLN A 70 24.61 4.15 3.62
N GLN A 71 24.17 2.92 3.94
CA GLN A 71 24.21 2.42 5.33
C GLN A 71 25.64 2.19 5.84
N GLN A 72 26.56 1.74 4.98
CA GLN A 72 27.97 1.57 5.37
C GLN A 72 28.67 2.89 5.72
N THR A 73 28.23 4.02 5.17
CA THR A 73 28.77 5.34 5.55
C THR A 73 28.25 5.84 6.89
N ASP A 74 27.02 5.49 7.28
CA ASP A 74 26.42 5.93 8.54
C ASP A 74 26.83 5.02 9.73
N ASP A 75 27.06 3.72 9.49
CA ASP A 75 27.48 2.76 10.52
C ASP A 75 28.95 2.95 10.98
N ASN A 76 29.77 3.72 10.26
CA ASN A 76 31.15 4.04 10.70
C ASN A 76 31.20 5.02 11.89
N ASP A 77 30.06 5.60 12.29
CA ASP A 77 29.96 6.55 13.42
C ASP A 77 29.11 6.02 14.61
N SER A 78 28.67 4.75 14.60
CA SER A 78 27.81 4.19 15.68
C SER A 78 28.27 2.80 16.16
N ASP A 79 28.88 2.78 17.35
CA ASP A 79 29.43 1.62 18.05
C ASP A 79 28.35 0.79 18.80
N ASP A 80 27.29 0.36 18.11
CA ASP A 80 26.26 -0.51 18.68
C ASP A 80 26.02 -1.76 17.81
N GLY A 81 26.74 -2.82 18.16
CA GLY A 81 26.77 -4.12 17.49
C GLY A 81 25.52 -5.00 17.68
N HIS A 82 24.36 -4.53 17.22
CA HIS A 82 23.19 -5.39 17.00
C HIS A 82 22.94 -5.56 15.50
N ASP A 83 23.37 -6.70 14.94
CA ASP A 83 23.04 -7.09 13.57
C ASP A 83 21.53 -7.27 13.44
N ASP A 84 20.84 -6.27 12.89
CA ASP A 84 19.45 -6.39 12.44
C ASP A 84 19.41 -7.39 11.25
N PRO A 85 18.76 -8.56 11.38
CA PRO A 85 18.61 -9.51 10.27
C PRO A 85 17.80 -8.93 9.10
N ASN A 86 17.24 -7.73 9.25
CA ASN A 86 16.55 -6.95 8.25
C ASN A 86 17.45 -5.93 7.51
N LYS A 87 18.79 -6.10 7.54
CA LYS A 87 19.81 -5.35 6.75
C LYS A 87 19.67 -5.50 5.21
N GLY A 88 18.58 -6.08 4.72
CA GLY A 88 18.25 -6.23 3.30
C GLY A 88 17.54 -5.01 2.69
N PHE A 89 17.34 -5.06 1.38
CA PHE A 89 16.64 -4.02 0.61
C PHE A 89 15.30 -3.62 1.25
N LYS A 90 15.17 -2.34 1.63
CA LYS A 90 13.93 -1.83 2.24
C LYS A 90 12.94 -1.41 1.15
N ALA A 91 12.15 -2.37 0.66
CA ALA A 91 11.07 -2.11 -0.30
C ALA A 91 10.03 -1.06 0.17
N LYS A 92 10.06 -0.67 1.46
CA LYS A 92 9.21 0.38 2.04
C LYS A 92 9.63 1.82 1.67
N ASP A 93 10.82 2.02 1.12
CA ASP A 93 11.38 3.34 0.80
C ASP A 93 11.59 3.56 -0.71
N LEU A 94 10.92 2.77 -1.55
CA LEU A 94 11.03 2.88 -3.01
C LEU A 94 10.33 4.14 -3.56
N PRO A 95 11.07 5.03 -4.25
CA PRO A 95 10.45 6.17 -4.93
C PRO A 95 9.65 5.69 -6.15
N PRO A 96 8.82 6.57 -6.75
CA PRO A 96 8.22 6.30 -8.06
C PRO A 96 9.28 5.87 -9.08
N LEU A 97 9.08 4.72 -9.73
CA LEU A 97 10.08 4.11 -10.62
C LEU A 97 9.85 4.50 -12.09
N SER A 98 8.59 4.46 -12.53
CA SER A 98 8.19 4.81 -13.89
C SER A 98 6.70 5.15 -13.91
N ILE A 99 6.24 5.90 -14.93
CA ILE A 99 4.80 6.18 -15.11
C ILE A 99 4.00 4.87 -15.28
N ARG A 100 4.55 3.89 -16.00
CA ARG A 100 3.93 2.57 -16.20
C ARG A 100 3.75 1.84 -14.87
N ASN A 101 4.77 1.81 -14.02
CA ASN A 101 4.71 1.18 -12.71
C ASN A 101 3.73 1.91 -11.79
N GLU A 102 3.77 3.25 -11.74
CA GLU A 102 2.80 4.02 -10.93
C GLU A 102 1.35 3.77 -11.36
N LYS A 103 1.07 3.66 -12.67
CA LYS A 103 -0.28 3.29 -13.13
C LYS A 103 -0.70 1.92 -12.61
N LYS A 104 0.18 0.92 -12.65
CA LYS A 104 -0.11 -0.42 -12.09
C LYS A 104 -0.35 -0.37 -10.58
N VAL A 105 0.46 0.40 -9.85
CA VAL A 105 0.30 0.63 -8.42
C VAL A 105 -1.08 1.22 -8.11
N LEU A 106 -1.46 2.30 -8.78
CA LEU A 106 -2.76 2.95 -8.57
C LEU A 106 -3.94 2.04 -8.93
N ILE A 107 -3.82 1.28 -10.03
CA ILE A 107 -4.82 0.26 -10.40
C ILE A 107 -4.92 -0.81 -9.32
N ARG A 108 -3.78 -1.33 -8.82
CA ARG A 108 -3.76 -2.32 -7.75
C ARG A 108 -4.38 -1.79 -6.46
N MET A 109 -4.05 -0.56 -6.06
CA MET A 109 -4.68 0.12 -4.92
C MET A 109 -6.20 0.18 -5.07
N LYS A 110 -6.68 0.62 -6.25
CA LYS A 110 -8.11 0.71 -6.55
C LYS A 110 -8.78 -0.65 -6.45
N LEU A 111 -8.19 -1.68 -7.07
CA LEU A 111 -8.74 -3.03 -7.09
C LEU A 111 -8.87 -3.61 -5.68
N GLU A 112 -7.84 -3.51 -4.85
CA GLU A 112 -7.88 -4.04 -3.49
C GLU A 112 -8.86 -3.25 -2.59
N ALA A 113 -8.95 -1.93 -2.77
CA ALA A 113 -9.94 -1.13 -2.07
C ALA A 113 -11.38 -1.48 -2.48
N ALA A 114 -11.63 -1.66 -3.78
CA ALA A 114 -12.93 -2.05 -4.32
C ALA A 114 -13.34 -3.46 -3.88
N LYS A 115 -12.41 -4.43 -3.90
CA LYS A 115 -12.64 -5.80 -3.39
C LYS A 115 -13.05 -5.81 -1.93
N LEU A 116 -12.41 -4.99 -1.08
CA LEU A 116 -12.79 -4.87 0.32
C LEU A 116 -14.13 -4.17 0.50
N LEU A 117 -14.37 -3.10 -0.25
CA LEU A 117 -15.62 -2.35 -0.16
C LEU A 117 -16.83 -3.23 -0.55
N ALA A 118 -16.67 -4.11 -1.54
CA ALA A 118 -17.69 -5.06 -1.98
C ALA A 118 -18.04 -6.15 -0.93
N LYS A 119 -17.22 -6.34 0.12
CA LYS A 119 -17.51 -7.31 1.18
C LYS A 119 -18.46 -6.77 2.25
N TYR A 120 -18.69 -5.46 2.31
CA TYR A 120 -19.65 -4.91 3.25
C TYR A 120 -21.07 -5.18 2.77
N PRO A 121 -21.99 -5.58 3.66
CA PRO A 121 -23.37 -5.90 3.29
C PRO A 121 -24.20 -4.65 2.95
N THR A 122 -23.75 -3.47 3.37
CA THR A 122 -24.43 -2.19 3.18
C THR A 122 -23.50 -1.21 2.48
N THR A 123 -24.07 -0.18 1.87
CA THR A 123 -23.33 0.93 1.26
C THR A 123 -22.83 1.92 2.32
N TYR A 124 -22.04 2.92 1.90
CA TYR A 124 -21.61 3.98 2.81
C TYR A 124 -22.78 4.90 3.16
N GLU A 125 -23.60 5.22 2.16
CA GLU A 125 -24.77 6.07 2.24
C GLU A 125 -25.84 5.48 3.18
N GLU A 126 -26.11 4.18 3.06
CA GLU A 126 -27.02 3.46 3.97
C GLU A 126 -26.55 3.50 5.43
N ASP A 127 -25.23 3.41 5.68
CA ASP A 127 -24.72 3.50 7.04
C ASP A 127 -24.86 4.91 7.63
N LEU A 128 -24.68 5.94 6.80
CA LEU A 128 -24.87 7.32 7.23
C LEU A 128 -26.34 7.61 7.55
N ASP A 129 -27.24 7.16 6.67
CA ASP A 129 -28.68 7.27 6.88
C ASP A 129 -29.12 6.58 8.18
N LEU A 130 -28.61 5.36 8.43
CA LEU A 130 -28.87 4.63 9.66
C LEU A 130 -28.36 5.39 10.91
N LEU A 131 -27.18 6.00 10.84
CA LEU A 131 -26.60 6.75 11.96
C LEU A 131 -27.34 8.05 12.27
N GLU A 132 -27.88 8.70 11.24
CA GLU A 132 -28.58 9.99 11.36
C GLU A 132 -30.05 9.81 11.77
N ASN A 133 -30.75 8.84 11.18
CA ASN A 133 -32.19 8.71 11.28
C ASN A 133 -32.66 7.65 12.30
N ASP A 134 -31.86 6.63 12.62
CA ASP A 134 -32.27 5.60 13.57
C ASP A 134 -31.91 5.96 15.03
N THR A 135 -32.89 6.55 15.72
CA THR A 135 -32.79 6.89 17.15
C THR A 135 -32.85 5.66 18.07
N THR A 136 -33.23 4.49 17.55
CA THR A 136 -33.39 3.25 18.34
C THR A 136 -32.11 2.44 18.49
N LEU A 137 -31.04 2.80 17.74
CA LEU A 137 -29.76 2.11 17.84
C LEU A 137 -29.21 2.17 19.26
N THR A 138 -28.81 1.01 19.78
CA THR A 138 -28.03 0.92 21.01
C THR A 138 -26.67 1.60 20.81
N PHE A 139 -26.03 2.00 21.91
CA PHE A 139 -24.68 2.58 21.88
C PHE A 139 -23.68 1.67 21.14
N ASN A 140 -23.73 0.37 21.40
CA ASN A 140 -22.84 -0.60 20.76
C ASN A 140 -23.11 -0.73 19.25
N THR A 141 -24.38 -0.80 18.85
CA THR A 141 -24.76 -0.87 17.42
C THR A 141 -24.32 0.40 16.68
N ARG A 142 -24.50 1.57 17.30
CA ARG A 142 -24.09 2.86 16.74
C ARG A 142 -22.57 2.92 16.57
N ASN A 143 -21.79 2.52 17.57
CA ASN A 143 -20.33 2.50 17.47
C ASN A 143 -19.84 1.53 16.39
N ALA A 144 -20.42 0.34 16.28
CA ALA A 144 -20.07 -0.62 15.23
C ALA A 144 -20.38 -0.06 13.83
N THR A 145 -21.53 0.60 13.67
CA THR A 145 -21.93 1.26 12.41
C THR A 145 -21.01 2.43 12.07
N LEU A 146 -20.61 3.23 13.08
CA LEU A 146 -19.65 4.32 12.92
C LEU A 146 -18.28 3.80 12.46
N MET A 147 -17.77 2.74 13.08
CA MET A 147 -16.50 2.11 12.68
C MET A 147 -16.57 1.61 11.24
N ARG A 148 -17.64 0.87 10.89
CA ARG A 148 -17.86 0.33 9.54
C ARG A 148 -17.93 1.44 8.49
N SER A 149 -18.71 2.49 8.74
CA SER A 149 -18.82 3.63 7.82
C SER A 149 -17.51 4.39 7.67
N GLY A 150 -16.73 4.55 8.74
CA GLY A 150 -15.38 5.11 8.70
C GLY A 150 -14.43 4.32 7.80
N GLU A 151 -14.46 2.99 7.87
CA GLU A 151 -13.66 2.15 6.97
C GLU A 151 -14.07 2.31 5.50
N LYS A 152 -15.38 2.29 5.22
CA LYS A 152 -15.89 2.53 3.86
C LYS A 152 -15.48 3.89 3.32
N LYS A 153 -15.52 4.94 4.15
CA LYS A 153 -15.08 6.30 3.80
C LYS A 153 -13.62 6.31 3.33
N ILE A 154 -12.73 5.63 4.06
CA ILE A 154 -11.31 5.51 3.68
C ILE A 154 -11.18 4.78 2.33
N LEU A 155 -11.87 3.66 2.14
CA LEU A 155 -11.81 2.89 0.88
C LEU A 155 -12.32 3.71 -0.31
N LYS A 156 -13.45 4.41 -0.18
CA LYS A 156 -13.98 5.32 -1.22
C LYS A 156 -13.00 6.46 -1.51
N HIS A 157 -12.34 7.00 -0.49
CA HIS A 157 -11.33 8.04 -0.68
C HIS A 157 -10.12 7.54 -1.47
N ILE A 158 -9.62 6.34 -1.17
CA ILE A 158 -8.53 5.71 -1.93
C ILE A 158 -8.93 5.49 -3.40
N ILE A 159 -10.13 4.96 -3.66
CA ILE A 159 -10.63 4.76 -5.04
C ILE A 159 -10.70 6.09 -5.80
N LYS A 160 -11.24 7.13 -5.17
CA LYS A 160 -11.32 8.46 -5.79
C LYS A 160 -9.93 9.03 -6.09
N PHE A 161 -9.00 8.89 -5.14
CA PHE A 161 -7.62 9.32 -5.32
C PHE A 161 -6.95 8.62 -6.50
N THR A 162 -7.06 7.30 -6.59
CA THR A 162 -6.42 6.54 -7.67
C THR A 162 -7.01 6.89 -9.03
N ASP A 163 -8.32 7.07 -9.13
CA ASP A 163 -8.97 7.51 -10.37
C ASP A 163 -8.46 8.88 -10.84
N THR A 164 -8.39 9.83 -9.90
CA THR A 164 -7.89 11.17 -10.16
C THR A 164 -6.43 11.15 -10.62
N MET A 165 -5.58 10.37 -9.94
CA MET A 165 -4.15 10.30 -10.27
C MET A 165 -3.88 9.58 -11.59
N ILE A 166 -4.65 8.53 -11.91
CA ILE A 166 -4.54 7.84 -13.22
C ILE A 166 -4.88 8.81 -14.35
N GLU A 167 -5.92 9.62 -14.19
CA GLU A 167 -6.29 10.65 -15.17
C GLU A 167 -5.13 11.64 -15.39
N TYR A 168 -4.53 12.17 -14.33
CA TYR A 168 -3.38 13.06 -14.42
C TYR A 168 -2.16 12.40 -15.09
N LEU A 169 -1.87 11.14 -14.78
CA LEU A 169 -0.78 10.40 -15.42
C LEU A 169 -1.02 10.16 -16.92
N ASN A 170 -2.29 10.05 -17.35
CA ASN A 170 -2.62 9.92 -18.76
C ASN A 170 -2.52 11.24 -19.53
N MET A 171 -2.80 12.38 -18.88
CA MET A 171 -2.67 13.71 -19.51
C MET A 171 -1.23 14.05 -19.87
N ASN A 172 -0.26 13.51 -19.12
CA ASN A 172 1.18 13.77 -19.32
C ASN A 172 1.86 12.80 -20.30
N ASP A 173 1.11 11.86 -20.89
CA ASP A 173 1.60 10.92 -21.92
C ASP A 173 1.35 11.43 -23.36
N CYS A 174 1.01 12.72 -23.55
CA CYS A 174 0.82 13.38 -24.84
C CYS A 174 1.91 14.41 -25.14
#